data_AF-A0A7S4FIL0-F1
#
_entry.id   AF-A0A7S4FIL0-F1
#
_cell.length_a   1.000
_cell.length_b   1.000
_cell.length_c   1.000
_cell.angle_alpha   90.00
_cell.angle_beta   90.00
_cell.angle_gamma   90.00
#
_symmetry.space_group_name_H-M   'P 1'
#
loop_
_entity.id
_entity.type
_entity.pdbx_description
1 polymer ?
#
loop_
_entity_poly.entity_id
_entity_poly.type
_entity_poly.pdbx_seq_one_letter_code
_entity_poly.pdbx_strand_id
1 'polypeptide(L)'
;ATSHLIYTVELLVGYFKLDPFRVHALIQDVFEHDLRRQPSFLELLRDAPRNVCAEVVGFKLVRQEQPSKETSSCDDETSNSEEETDRQAFYKLVALLIKEGMLDLR
;
A
#
# COMPACT_ATOMS: atom_id res chain seq x y z
N ALA A 1 16.68 -7.81 -13.12
CA ALA A 1 16.01 -6.53 -13.47
C ALA A 1 15.53 -5.80 -12.22
N THR A 2 14.92 -6.50 -11.26
CA THR A 2 14.45 -5.95 -9.99
C THR A 2 15.54 -5.36 -9.10
N SER A 3 16.76 -5.90 -9.10
CA SER A 3 17.88 -5.34 -8.33
C SER A 3 18.25 -3.89 -8.68
N HIS A 4 18.00 -3.44 -9.92
CA HIS A 4 18.19 -2.04 -10.29
C HIS A 4 17.12 -1.12 -9.68
N LEU A 5 15.89 -1.63 -9.50
CA LEU A 5 14.79 -0.86 -8.95
C LEU A 5 15.00 -0.60 -7.45
N ILE A 6 15.37 -1.64 -6.70
CA ILE A 6 15.69 -1.54 -5.27
C ILE A 6 16.80 -0.51 -5.04
N TYR A 7 17.92 -0.67 -5.75
CA TYR A 7 19.03 0.27 -5.69
C TYR A 7 18.63 1.71 -6.04
N THR A 8 17.77 1.90 -7.05
CA THR A 8 17.28 3.23 -7.43
C THR A 8 16.43 3.83 -6.31
N VAL A 9 15.53 3.05 -5.70
CA VAL A 9 14.70 3.52 -4.59
C VAL A 9 15.58 3.90 -3.40
N GLU A 10 16.53 3.05 -3.00
CA GLU A 10 17.48 3.34 -1.91
C GLU A 10 18.28 4.63 -2.17
N LEU A 11 18.75 4.81 -3.40
CA LEU A 11 19.49 6.00 -3.80
C LEU A 11 18.61 7.26 -3.71
N LEU A 12 17.35 7.18 -4.12
CA LEU A 12 16.40 8.30 -3.99
C LEU A 12 16.09 8.61 -2.52
N VAL A 13 15.88 7.59 -1.68
CA VAL A 13 15.67 7.75 -0.24
C VAL A 13 16.86 8.48 0.39
N GLY A 14 18.08 8.05 0.10
CA GLY A 14 19.29 8.67 0.62
C GLY A 14 19.52 10.09 0.08
N TYR A 15 19.37 10.29 -1.23
CA TYR A 15 19.63 11.56 -1.88
C TYR A 15 18.66 12.67 -1.44
N PHE A 16 17.37 12.36 -1.40
CA PHE A 16 16.33 13.32 -1.01
C PHE A 16 16.02 13.29 0.49
N LYS A 17 16.67 12.42 1.27
CA LYS A 17 16.38 12.20 2.70
C LYS A 17 14.89 11.91 2.94
N LEU A 18 14.32 11.05 2.11
CA LEU A 18 12.92 10.67 2.21
C LEU A 18 12.70 9.86 3.50
N ASP A 19 11.52 10.00 4.09
CA ASP A 19 11.10 9.14 5.19
C ASP A 19 10.88 7.71 4.65
N PRO A 20 11.67 6.71 5.11
CA PRO A 20 11.53 5.32 4.66
C PRO A 20 10.15 4.74 4.92
N PHE A 21 9.48 5.15 6.01
CA PHE A 21 8.13 4.70 6.32
C PHE A 21 7.13 5.20 5.28
N ARG A 22 7.25 6.48 4.90
CA ARG A 22 6.38 7.08 3.88
C ARG A 22 6.63 6.49 2.49
N VAL A 23 7.88 6.18 2.17
CA VAL A 23 8.25 5.52 0.92
C VAL A 23 7.67 4.10 0.87
N HIS A 24 7.74 3.36 1.97
CA HIS A 24 7.14 2.03 2.07
C HIS A 24 5.61 2.07 1.86
N ALA A 25 4.92 3.02 2.49
CA ALA A 25 3.49 3.22 2.28
C ALA A 25 3.16 3.53 0.81
N LEU A 26 3.95 4.40 0.16
CA LEU A 26 3.79 4.72 -1.25
C LEU A 26 3.98 3.49 -2.15
N ILE A 27 4.96 2.63 -1.86
CA ILE A 27 5.16 1.37 -2.59
C ILE A 27 3.94 0.47 -2.46
N GLN A 28 3.35 0.34 -1.26
CA GLN A 28 2.12 -0.41 -1.06
C GLN A 28 0.93 0.19 -1.83
N ASP A 29 0.78 1.52 -1.83
CA ASP A 29 -0.27 2.21 -2.59
C ASP A 29 -0.14 1.93 -4.10
N VAL A 30 1.09 2.02 -4.65
CA VAL A 30 1.31 1.70 -6.06
C VAL A 30 1.06 0.21 -6.36
N PHE A 31 1.44 -0.67 -5.44
CA PHE A 31 1.25 -2.11 -5.60
C PHE A 31 -0.24 -2.50 -5.59
N GLU A 32 -1.04 -1.83 -4.77
CA GLU A 32 -2.49 -1.98 -4.74
C GLU A 32 -3.12 -1.79 -6.13
N HIS A 33 -2.64 -0.81 -6.89
CA HIS A 33 -3.16 -0.47 -8.22
C HIS A 33 -2.49 -1.22 -9.39
N ASP A 34 -1.31 -1.83 -9.21
CA ASP A 34 -0.62 -2.61 -10.27
C ASP A 34 -0.11 -3.97 -9.78
N LEU A 35 -1.05 -4.85 -9.42
CA LEU A 35 -0.77 -6.23 -9.02
C LEU A 35 -0.03 -7.06 -10.09
N ARG A 36 0.03 -6.63 -11.36
CA ARG A 36 0.71 -7.36 -12.44
C ARG A 36 2.23 -7.40 -12.26
N ARG A 37 2.81 -6.43 -11.55
CA ARG A 37 4.25 -6.35 -11.26
C ARG A 37 4.61 -6.96 -9.90
N GLN A 38 3.79 -7.89 -9.43
CA GLN A 38 3.88 -8.55 -8.13
C GLN A 38 5.31 -8.87 -7.67
N PRO A 39 6.18 -9.52 -8.46
CA PRO A 39 7.50 -9.92 -7.97
C PRO A 39 8.39 -8.74 -7.60
N SER A 40 8.33 -7.65 -8.37
CA SER A 40 9.15 -6.46 -8.15
C SER A 40 8.74 -5.71 -6.88
N PHE A 41 7.43 -5.58 -6.63
CA PHE A 41 6.93 -4.93 -5.43
C PHE A 41 7.17 -5.77 -4.18
N LEU A 42 7.00 -7.09 -4.27
CA LEU A 42 7.32 -7.98 -3.16
C LEU A 42 8.81 -7.90 -2.79
N GLU A 43 9.72 -7.83 -3.76
CA GLU A 43 11.14 -7.64 -3.42
C GLU A 43 11.39 -6.31 -2.71
N LEU A 44 10.79 -5.20 -3.17
CA LEU A 44 10.91 -3.89 -2.51
C LEU A 44 10.37 -3.88 -1.07
N LEU A 45 9.33 -4.67 -0.79
CA LEU A 45 8.70 -4.75 0.53
C LEU A 45 9.42 -5.74 1.47
N ARG A 46 10.21 -6.71 0.96
CA ARG A 46 10.92 -7.70 1.80
C ARG A 46 12.01 -7.09 2.66
N ASP A 47 12.66 -6.05 2.17
CA ASP A 47 13.80 -5.44 2.86
C ASP A 47 13.37 -4.46 3.97
N ALA A 48 12.07 -4.18 4.08
CA ALA A 48 11.53 -3.36 5.16
C ALA A 48 11.45 -4.14 6.48
N PRO A 49 11.63 -3.48 7.64
CA PRO A 49 11.38 -4.10 8.93
C PRO A 49 9.97 -4.68 9.00
N ARG A 50 9.82 -5.91 9.50
CA ARG A 50 8.55 -6.67 9.48
C ARG A 50 7.37 -5.91 10.11
N ASN A 51 7.62 -5.08 11.10
CA ASN A 51 6.58 -4.29 11.78
C ASN A 51 6.03 -3.16 10.90
N VAL A 52 6.83 -2.60 9.97
CA VAL A 52 6.42 -1.47 9.13
C VAL A 52 5.27 -1.87 8.20
N CYS A 53 5.30 -3.08 7.66
CA CYS A 53 4.23 -3.58 6.80
C CYS A 53 2.89 -3.66 7.53
N ALA A 54 2.89 -4.20 8.76
CA ALA A 54 1.71 -4.28 9.61
C ALA A 54 1.20 -2.92 10.06
N GLU A 55 2.10 -2.00 10.45
CA GLU A 55 1.75 -0.64 10.86
C GLU A 55 1.09 0.15 9.72
N VAL A 56 1.63 0.07 8.50
CA VAL A 56 1.04 0.75 7.33
C VAL A 56 -0.32 0.17 6.99
N VAL A 57 -0.47 -1.16 6.97
CA VAL A 57 -1.76 -1.82 6.70
C VAL A 57 -2.79 -1.47 7.77
N GLY A 58 -2.41 -1.50 9.04
CA GLY A 58 -3.27 -1.10 10.15
C GLY A 58 -3.71 0.36 10.06
N PHE A 59 -2.78 1.26 9.72
CA PHE A 59 -3.11 2.67 9.48
C PHE A 59 -4.11 2.85 8.33
N LYS A 60 -3.93 2.13 7.22
CA LYS A 60 -4.85 2.18 6.07
C LYS A 60 -6.23 1.61 6.42
N LEU A 61 -6.31 0.54 7.21
CA LEU A 61 -7.57 -0.02 7.72
C LEU A 61 -8.35 1.01 8.54
N VAL A 62 -7.70 1.66 9.52
CA VAL A 62 -8.33 2.69 10.36
C VAL A 62 -8.87 3.85 9.53
N ARG A 63 -8.15 4.26 8.47
CA ARG A 63 -8.61 5.31 7.56
C ARG A 63 -9.82 4.91 6.74
N GLN A 64 -9.92 3.67 6.28
CA GLN A 64 -11.09 3.17 5.53
C GLN A 64 -12.35 3.03 6.41
N GLU A 65 -12.19 2.87 7.72
CA GLU A 65 -13.31 2.81 8.68
C GLU A 65 -13.82 4.19 9.11
N GLN A 66 -13.11 5.27 8.81
CA GLN A 66 -13.61 6.62 9.02
C GLN A 66 -14.46 7.03 7.81
N PRO A 67 -15.81 7.00 7.90
CA PRO A 67 -16.62 7.59 6.86
C PRO A 67 -16.23 9.06 6.75
N SER A 68 -15.89 9.47 5.53
CA SER A 68 -15.67 10.85 5.12
C SER A 68 -16.90 11.66 5.53
N LYS A 69 -16.84 12.28 6.70
CA LYS A 69 -17.84 13.22 7.20
C LYS A 69 -17.63 14.55 6.48
N GLU A 70 -17.84 14.57 5.18
CA GLU A 70 -17.92 15.81 4.42
C GLU A 70 -19.27 15.87 3.70
N THR A 71 -20.07 16.78 4.23
CA THR A 71 -21.28 17.36 3.66
C THR A 71 -21.08 17.72 2.18
N SER A 72 -21.78 17.05 1.27
CA SER A 72 -22.27 17.69 0.05
C SER A 72 -23.47 16.95 -0.52
N SER A 73 -24.58 17.67 -0.50
CA SER A 73 -25.81 17.45 -1.24
C SER A 73 -25.55 17.24 -2.74
N CYS A 74 -26.48 16.49 -3.36
CA CYS A 74 -26.67 16.19 -4.79
C CYS A 74 -25.91 14.96 -5.33
N ASP A 75 -26.66 13.86 -5.42
CA ASP A 75 -26.61 12.80 -6.44
C ASP A 75 -25.27 12.51 -7.13
N ASP A 76 -24.61 11.41 -6.75
CA ASP A 76 -23.82 10.64 -7.70
C ASP A 76 -23.67 9.17 -7.25
N GLU A 77 -24.48 8.27 -7.82
CA GLU A 77 -24.37 6.81 -7.55
C GLU A 77 -23.05 6.20 -8.06
N THR A 78 -22.24 6.97 -8.79
CA THR A 78 -20.88 6.62 -9.23
C THR A 78 -19.85 6.65 -8.11
N SER A 79 -20.04 7.49 -7.08
CA SER A 79 -19.08 7.64 -5.97
C SER A 79 -18.93 6.38 -5.14
N ASN A 80 -20.00 5.58 -4.99
CA ASN A 80 -19.97 4.34 -4.21
C ASN A 80 -19.20 3.21 -4.93
N SER A 81 -19.23 3.19 -6.26
CA SER A 81 -18.61 2.13 -7.06
C SER A 81 -17.08 2.23 -7.08
N GLU A 82 -16.53 3.44 -7.09
CA GLU A 82 -15.07 3.64 -7.07
C GLU A 82 -14.49 3.30 -5.70
N GLU A 83 -15.18 3.71 -4.63
CA GLU A 83 -14.78 3.45 -3.25
C GLU A 83 -14.81 1.94 -2.92
N GLU A 84 -15.78 1.20 -3.45
CA GLU A 84 -15.87 -0.26 -3.29
C GLU A 84 -14.77 -1.00 -4.08
N THR A 85 -14.38 -0.46 -5.24
CA THR A 85 -13.30 -1.02 -6.08
C THR A 85 -11.94 -0.84 -5.40
N ASP A 86 -11.69 0.32 -4.81
CA ASP A 86 -10.46 0.62 -4.08
C ASP A 86 -10.32 -0.24 -2.83
N ARG A 87 -11.41 -0.41 -2.05
CA ARG A 87 -11.40 -1.33 -0.90
C ARG A 87 -11.10 -2.76 -1.33
N GLN A 88 -11.63 -3.20 -2.47
CA GLN A 88 -11.35 -4.54 -2.97
C GLN A 88 -9.88 -4.70 -3.39
N ALA A 89 -9.26 -3.70 -3.99
CA ALA A 89 -7.84 -3.70 -4.35
C ALA A 89 -6.96 -3.78 -3.09
N PHE A 90 -7.26 -2.97 -2.08
CA PHE A 90 -6.60 -3.02 -0.79
C PHE A 90 -6.67 -4.40 -0.14
N TYR A 91 -7.85 -5.02 -0.07
CA TYR A 91 -7.98 -6.36 0.51
C TYR A 91 -7.23 -7.45 -0.27
N LYS A 92 -7.15 -7.33 -1.60
CA LYS A 92 -6.33 -8.22 -2.43
C LYS A 92 -4.84 -8.08 -2.10
N LEU A 93 -4.35 -6.86 -1.92
CA LEU A 93 -2.98 -6.60 -1.48
C LEU A 93 -2.71 -7.20 -0.10
N VAL A 94 -3.59 -6.96 0.88
CA VAL A 94 -3.45 -7.50 2.24
C VAL A 94 -3.41 -9.03 2.23
N ALA A 95 -4.33 -9.68 1.52
CA ALA A 95 -4.35 -11.13 1.36
C ALA A 95 -3.04 -11.66 0.76
N LEU A 96 -2.47 -10.93 -0.20
CA LEU A 96 -1.21 -11.30 -0.80
C LEU A 96 -0.03 -11.16 0.16
N LEU A 97 0.05 -10.06 0.91
CA LEU A 97 1.10 -9.83 1.89
C LEU A 97 1.07 -10.89 3.01
N ILE A 98 -0.13 -11.35 3.41
CA ILE A 98 -0.29 -12.49 4.33
C ILE A 98 0.24 -13.78 3.68
N LYS A 99 -0.15 -14.06 2.43
CA LYS A 99 0.29 -15.26 1.70
C LYS A 99 1.81 -15.34 1.55
N GLU A 100 2.46 -14.20 1.34
CA GLU A 100 3.93 -14.09 1.21
C GLU A 100 4.66 -14.02 2.57
N GLY A 101 3.93 -14.11 3.69
CA GLY A 101 4.49 -14.11 5.05
C GLY A 101 5.03 -12.75 5.51
N MET A 102 4.61 -11.66 4.88
CA MET A 102 4.98 -10.29 5.24
C MET A 102 4.07 -9.67 6.30
N LEU A 103 2.86 -10.20 6.45
CA LEU A 103 1.90 -9.87 7.50
C LEU A 103 1.57 -11.12 8.29
N ASP A 104 1.63 -11.03 9.62
CA ASP A 104 1.12 -12.05 10.53
C ASP A 104 -0.25 -11.61 11.06
N LEU A 105 -1.16 -12.56 11.26
CA LEU A 105 -2.53 -12.34 11.77
C LEU A 105 -2.64 -12.58 13.29
N ARG A 106 -1.51 -12.85 13.94
CA ARG A 106 -1.43 -13.18 15.37
C ARG A 106 -1.36 -11.96 16.27
#